data_AF-A0A1F8LJR4-F1
#
_entry.id   AF-A0A1F8LJR4-F1
#
_cell.length_a   1.000
_cell.length_b   1.000
_cell.length_c   1.000
_cell.angle_alpha   90.00
_cell.angle_beta   90.00
_cell.angle_gamma   90.00
#
_symmetry.space_group_name_H-M   'P 1'
#
loop_
_entity.id
_entity.type
_entity.pdbx_description
1 polymer ?
#
loop_
_entity_poly.entity_id
_entity_poly.type
_entity_poly.pdbx_seq_one_letter_code
_entity_poly.pdbx_strand_id
1 'polypeptide(L)'
;MAHGLYRLRDYPSSPREEIVAAWLRVGPDALVSHQAALELLDLADIIPDAIHVTVPRARRSLSRPPGAAIHTTTRPIAPGDVIVRGGIRLTAPARTIADVAQVGLAPDQVVRAAREALDRGLTTPERLRASARGRGRRVERLIEDALSRVAT
;
A
#
# COMPACT_ATOMS: atom_id res chain seq x y z
N MET A 1 26.51 -9.04 -4.84
CA MET A 1 26.33 -10.48 -4.60
C MET A 1 24.85 -10.72 -4.31
N ALA A 2 24.10 -11.26 -5.27
CA ALA A 2 22.65 -11.49 -5.16
C ALA A 2 22.41 -12.84 -4.46
N HIS A 3 21.67 -12.84 -3.35
CA HIS A 3 21.30 -14.07 -2.66
C HIS A 3 19.96 -14.56 -3.20
N GLY A 4 19.96 -15.80 -3.67
CA GLY A 4 18.96 -16.39 -4.56
C GLY A 4 17.60 -16.65 -3.92
N LEU A 5 16.55 -16.25 -4.62
CA LEU A 5 15.19 -16.72 -4.39
C LEU A 5 15.08 -18.12 -5.03
N TYR A 6 14.96 -19.17 -4.21
CA TYR A 6 14.75 -20.53 -4.71
C TYR A 6 13.27 -20.72 -5.07
N ARG A 7 12.98 -21.02 -6.35
CA ARG A 7 11.62 -21.35 -6.84
C ARG A 7 11.48 -22.87 -6.93
N LEU A 8 10.41 -23.42 -6.37
CA LEU A 8 9.89 -24.73 -6.76
C LEU A 8 9.13 -24.53 -8.08
N ARG A 9 9.46 -25.32 -9.11
CA ARG A 9 9.07 -25.06 -10.52
C ARG A 9 7.58 -25.25 -10.84
N ASP A 10 6.81 -25.86 -9.92
CA ASP A 10 5.50 -26.44 -10.26
C ASP A 10 4.30 -25.86 -9.48
N TYR A 11 4.43 -24.65 -8.91
CA TYR A 11 3.31 -23.94 -8.27
C TYR A 11 3.02 -22.62 -9.03
N PRO A 12 1.76 -22.31 -9.39
CA PRO A 12 1.44 -21.00 -9.98
C PRO A 12 1.87 -19.91 -9.00
N SER A 13 2.64 -18.91 -9.44
CA SER A 13 3.07 -17.83 -8.55
C SER A 13 1.83 -17.14 -8.00
N SER A 14 1.65 -17.20 -6.68
CA SER A 14 0.62 -16.37 -6.06
C SER A 14 0.99 -14.89 -6.28
N PRO A 15 0.03 -13.97 -6.50
CA PRO A 15 0.31 -12.53 -6.58
C PRO A 15 1.19 -12.04 -5.42
N ARG A 16 1.03 -12.67 -4.25
CA ARG A 16 1.84 -12.45 -3.06
C ARG A 16 3.32 -12.78 -3.23
N GLU A 17 3.67 -13.88 -3.90
CA GLU A 17 5.07 -14.23 -4.17
C GLU A 17 5.75 -13.22 -5.09
N GLU A 18 5.03 -12.73 -6.08
CA GLU A 18 5.55 -11.71 -6.99
C GLU A 18 5.83 -10.41 -6.23
N ILE A 19 4.90 -10.00 -5.36
CA ILE A 19 5.08 -8.84 -4.47
C ILE A 19 6.32 -9.00 -3.59
N VAL A 20 6.51 -10.17 -2.95
CA VAL A 20 7.68 -10.47 -2.12
C VAL A 20 8.97 -10.37 -2.94
N ALA A 21 9.00 -11.00 -4.12
CA ALA A 21 10.18 -11.01 -4.97
C ALA A 21 10.58 -9.60 -5.44
N ALA A 22 9.59 -8.77 -5.81
CA ALA A 22 9.86 -7.38 -6.19
C ALA A 22 10.32 -6.53 -5.00
N TRP A 23 9.67 -6.66 -3.84
CA TRP A 23 10.07 -5.95 -2.62
C TRP A 23 11.52 -6.29 -2.23
N LEU A 24 11.90 -7.57 -2.24
CA LEU A 24 13.26 -8.01 -1.95
C LEU A 24 14.30 -7.45 -2.95
N ARG A 25 13.94 -7.30 -4.22
CA ARG A 25 14.83 -6.69 -5.23
C ARG A 25 15.06 -5.20 -4.99
N VAL A 26 14.09 -4.48 -4.44
CA VAL A 26 14.23 -3.04 -4.12
C VAL A 26 15.01 -2.85 -2.82
N GLY A 27 14.79 -3.75 -1.85
CA GLY A 27 15.55 -3.86 -0.62
C GLY A 27 14.76 -3.52 0.66
N PRO A 28 15.40 -3.69 1.84
CA PRO A 28 14.72 -3.72 3.14
C PRO A 28 14.13 -2.39 3.62
N ASP A 29 14.56 -1.28 3.02
CA ASP A 29 14.04 0.07 3.30
C ASP A 29 12.79 0.43 2.48
N ALA A 30 12.41 -0.42 1.53
CA ALA A 30 11.20 -0.25 0.75
C ALA A 30 9.98 -0.71 1.56
N LEU A 31 8.86 -0.06 1.30
CA LEU A 31 7.55 -0.49 1.77
C LEU A 31 6.72 -0.95 0.58
N VAL A 32 6.09 -2.12 0.66
CA VAL A 32 4.96 -2.42 -0.24
C VAL A 32 3.86 -1.40 0.04
N SER A 33 3.27 -0.82 -1.01
CA SER A 33 2.34 0.29 -0.86
C SER A 33 1.22 0.28 -1.91
N HIS A 34 0.30 1.25 -1.83
CA HIS A 34 -0.80 1.44 -2.77
C HIS A 34 -1.60 0.14 -3.01
N GLN A 35 -1.95 -0.20 -4.26
CA GLN A 35 -2.73 -1.39 -4.58
C GLN A 35 -2.09 -2.70 -4.10
N ALA A 36 -0.75 -2.81 -4.13
CA ALA A 36 -0.07 -4.00 -3.64
C ALA A 36 -0.19 -4.17 -2.11
N ALA A 37 -0.16 -3.06 -1.35
CA ALA A 37 -0.44 -3.12 0.08
C ALA A 37 -1.93 -3.35 0.37
N LEU A 38 -2.83 -2.85 -0.49
CA LEU A 38 -4.27 -3.05 -0.34
C LEU A 38 -4.65 -4.52 -0.50
N GLU A 39 -4.06 -5.19 -1.49
CA GLU A 39 -4.14 -6.64 -1.70
C GLU A 39 -3.58 -7.40 -0.49
N LEU A 40 -2.36 -7.08 -0.04
CA LEU A 40 -1.77 -7.72 1.14
C LEU A 40 -2.52 -7.44 2.45
N LEU A 41 -3.42 -6.46 2.49
CA LEU A 41 -4.30 -6.15 3.62
C LEU A 41 -5.67 -6.84 3.51
N ASP A 42 -5.91 -7.57 2.42
CA ASP A 42 -7.21 -8.14 2.05
C ASP A 42 -8.31 -7.06 2.03
N LEU A 43 -7.99 -5.87 1.50
CA LEU A 43 -8.89 -4.71 1.41
C LEU A 43 -9.33 -4.40 -0.03
N ALA A 44 -8.86 -5.17 -0.99
CA ALA A 44 -9.32 -5.18 -2.35
C ALA A 44 -9.02 -6.56 -2.96
N ASP A 45 -9.90 -7.01 -3.86
CA ASP A 45 -9.67 -8.17 -4.71
C ASP A 45 -9.24 -7.66 -6.09
N ILE A 46 -8.00 -7.19 -6.21
CA ILE A 46 -7.51 -6.62 -7.46
C ILE A 46 -6.18 -7.27 -7.85
N ILE A 47 -6.04 -7.64 -9.11
CA ILE A 47 -4.73 -8.01 -9.66
C ILE A 47 -4.07 -6.69 -10.08
N PRO A 48 -3.06 -6.20 -9.34
CA PRO A 48 -2.41 -4.95 -9.71
C PRO A 48 -1.62 -5.14 -11.02
N ASP A 49 -1.63 -4.12 -11.87
CA ASP A 49 -0.87 -4.06 -13.12
C ASP A 49 0.65 -3.96 -12.89
N ALA A 50 1.04 -3.52 -11.69
CA ALA A 50 2.42 -3.47 -11.23
C ALA A 50 2.51 -3.65 -9.71
N ILE A 51 3.67 -4.10 -9.24
CA ILE A 51 3.95 -4.19 -7.81
C ILE A 51 4.37 -2.81 -7.31
N HIS A 52 3.50 -2.18 -6.55
CA HIS A 52 3.72 -0.85 -6.01
C HIS A 52 4.56 -0.89 -4.73
N VAL A 53 5.64 -0.12 -4.73
CA VAL A 53 6.49 0.07 -3.55
C VAL A 53 6.80 1.54 -3.34
N THR A 54 6.88 1.97 -2.08
CA THR A 54 7.30 3.31 -1.70
C THR A 54 8.70 3.26 -1.10
N VAL A 55 9.57 4.17 -1.55
CA VAL A 55 10.91 4.37 -0.99
C VAL A 55 11.10 5.83 -0.57
N PRO A 56 12.03 6.12 0.36
CA PRO A 56 12.44 7.49 0.65
C PRO A 56 12.97 8.20 -0.60
N ARG A 57 12.70 9.51 -0.71
CA ARG A 57 13.09 10.33 -1.89
C ARG A 57 14.59 10.29 -2.21
N ALA A 58 15.44 10.08 -1.21
CA ALA A 58 16.88 9.93 -1.37
C ALA A 58 17.29 8.72 -2.25
N ARG A 59 16.42 7.70 -2.35
CA ARG A 59 16.65 6.48 -3.14
C ARG A 59 16.05 6.54 -4.55
N ARG A 60 15.61 7.72 -5.04
CA ARG A 60 14.98 7.87 -6.37
C ARG A 60 15.80 7.34 -7.56
N SER A 61 17.12 7.19 -7.41
CA SER A 61 18.05 6.72 -8.43
C SER A 61 18.20 5.20 -8.47
N LEU A 62 17.45 4.46 -7.65
CA LEU A 62 17.48 2.99 -7.67
C LEU A 62 16.99 2.45 -9.02
N SER A 63 17.62 1.38 -9.49
CA SER A 63 17.18 0.70 -10.70
C SER A 63 15.81 0.06 -10.47
N ARG A 64 14.85 0.32 -11.36
CA ARG A 64 13.46 -0.14 -11.24
C ARG A 64 13.40 -1.62 -11.66
N PRO A 65 13.04 -2.55 -10.76
CA PRO A 65 12.85 -3.94 -11.16
C PRO A 65 11.71 -4.05 -12.20
N PRO A 66 11.78 -5.02 -13.13
CA PRO A 66 10.67 -5.30 -14.04
C PRO A 66 9.38 -5.58 -13.27
N GLY A 67 8.27 -4.98 -13.73
CA GLY A 67 6.97 -5.12 -13.08
C GLY A 67 6.78 -4.31 -11.79
N ALA A 68 7.77 -3.51 -11.35
CA ALA A 68 7.66 -2.71 -10.14
C ALA A 68 7.38 -1.23 -10.43
N ALA A 69 6.34 -0.69 -9.77
CA ALA A 69 6.05 0.73 -9.72
C ALA A 69 6.70 1.34 -8.46
N ILE A 70 7.77 2.12 -8.68
CA ILE A 70 8.49 2.80 -7.60
C ILE A 70 7.87 4.18 -7.35
N HIS A 71 7.33 4.34 -6.15
CA HIS A 71 6.87 5.61 -5.61
C HIS A 71 7.93 6.18 -4.68
N THR A 72 8.10 7.51 -4.71
CA THR A 72 9.02 8.18 -3.78
C THR A 72 8.25 9.10 -2.86
N THR A 73 8.58 9.08 -1.57
CA THR A 73 7.99 10.01 -0.60
C THR A 73 9.04 10.93 -0.01
N THR A 74 8.70 12.22 0.08
CA THR A 74 9.47 13.25 0.80
C THR A 74 9.05 13.36 2.25
N ARG A 75 7.86 12.84 2.60
CA ARG A 75 7.37 12.83 3.98
C ARG A 75 8.12 11.74 4.76
N PRO A 76 8.57 12.02 6.00
CA PRO A 76 9.06 10.98 6.87
C PRO A 76 8.02 9.86 6.99
N ILE A 77 8.48 8.62 6.90
CA ILE A 77 7.64 7.45 7.15
C ILE A 77 7.51 7.34 8.67
N ALA A 78 6.35 7.73 9.19
CA ALA A 78 6.08 7.64 10.62
C ALA A 78 5.99 6.17 11.06
N PRO A 79 6.33 5.82 12.31
CA PRO A 79 6.17 4.45 12.80
C PRO A 79 4.75 3.89 12.63
N GLY A 80 3.73 4.74 12.79
CA GLY A 80 2.33 4.35 12.59
C GLY A 80 1.90 4.17 11.12
N ASP A 81 2.74 4.57 10.16
CA ASP A 81 2.49 4.40 8.72
C ASP A 81 3.03 3.06 8.19
N VAL A 82 3.66 2.25 9.05
CA VAL A 82 4.30 0.99 8.67
C VAL A 82 3.79 -0.15 9.52
N ILE A 83 3.51 -1.28 8.87
CA ILE A 83 3.27 -2.55 9.54
C ILE A 83 4.15 -3.63 8.91
N VAL A 84 4.25 -4.77 9.60
CA VAL A 84 4.89 -5.98 9.08
C VAL A 84 3.84 -7.09 9.00
N ARG A 85 3.65 -7.67 7.81
CA ARG A 85 2.74 -8.81 7.60
C ARG A 85 3.47 -9.91 6.83
N GLY A 86 3.58 -11.10 7.43
CA GLY A 86 4.32 -12.22 6.82
C GLY A 86 5.78 -11.90 6.49
N GLY A 87 6.46 -11.11 7.34
CA GLY A 87 7.85 -10.70 7.14
C GLY A 87 8.05 -9.55 6.14
N ILE A 88 6.99 -9.06 5.52
CA ILE A 88 7.04 -7.98 4.52
C ILE A 88 6.71 -6.66 5.21
N ARG A 89 7.50 -5.61 4.96
CA ARG A 89 7.19 -4.25 5.38
C ARG A 89 6.24 -3.61 4.37
N LEU A 90 5.11 -3.09 4.84
CA LEU A 90 4.11 -2.44 4.01
C LEU A 90 3.52 -1.22 4.70
N THR A 91 2.89 -0.34 3.92
CA THR A 91 2.15 0.80 4.47
C THR A 91 0.97 0.33 5.32
N ALA A 92 0.78 0.97 6.46
CA ALA A 92 -0.35 0.71 7.36
C ALA A 92 -1.69 0.99 6.65
N PRO A 93 -2.82 0.39 7.08
CA PRO A 93 -4.09 0.49 6.37
C PRO A 93 -4.53 1.93 6.06
N ALA A 94 -4.49 2.83 7.06
CA ALA A 94 -4.84 4.24 6.86
C ALA A 94 -3.98 4.93 5.79
N ARG A 95 -2.67 4.66 5.82
CA ARG A 95 -1.70 5.18 4.88
C ARG A 95 -1.93 4.62 3.48
N THR A 96 -2.15 3.31 3.36
CA THR A 96 -2.44 2.61 2.11
C THR A 96 -3.67 3.18 1.42
N ILE A 97 -4.77 3.36 2.17
CA ILE A 97 -6.03 3.91 1.65
C ILE A 97 -5.81 5.35 1.14
N ALA A 98 -5.09 6.18 1.89
CA ALA A 98 -4.75 7.53 1.46
C ALA A 98 -3.83 7.56 0.22
N ASP A 99 -2.88 6.62 0.12
CA ASP A 99 -1.97 6.48 -1.01
C ASP A 99 -2.75 6.07 -2.29
N VAL A 100 -3.63 5.07 -2.23
CA VAL A 100 -4.46 4.66 -3.40
C VAL A 100 -5.46 5.75 -3.82
N ALA A 101 -6.03 6.46 -2.85
CA ALA A 101 -6.89 7.61 -3.12
C ALA A 101 -6.13 8.72 -3.87
N GLN A 102 -4.87 8.95 -3.50
CA GLN A 102 -4.04 9.97 -4.11
C GLN A 102 -3.65 9.66 -5.55
N VAL A 103 -3.35 8.39 -5.87
CA VAL A 103 -2.99 7.97 -7.24
C VAL A 103 -4.21 7.75 -8.14
N GLY A 104 -5.42 7.92 -7.61
CA GLY A 104 -6.65 7.97 -8.42
C GLY A 104 -7.41 6.66 -8.54
N LEU A 105 -7.27 5.73 -7.58
CA LEU A 105 -8.17 4.58 -7.49
C LEU A 105 -9.64 5.06 -7.46
N ALA A 106 -10.54 4.24 -8.03
CA ALA A 106 -11.95 4.61 -8.17
C ALA A 106 -12.56 4.97 -6.80
N PRO A 107 -13.35 6.06 -6.69
CA PRO A 107 -13.94 6.52 -5.43
C PRO A 107 -14.64 5.42 -4.63
N ASP A 108 -15.46 4.60 -5.27
CA ASP A 108 -16.20 3.53 -4.59
C ASP A 108 -15.29 2.42 -4.04
N GLN A 109 -14.16 2.14 -4.71
CA GLN A 109 -13.17 1.19 -4.21
C GLN A 109 -12.42 1.75 -2.99
N VAL A 110 -12.07 3.04 -3.01
CA VAL A 110 -11.45 3.72 -1.86
C VAL A 110 -12.39 3.71 -0.66
N VAL A 111 -13.67 4.07 -0.89
CA VAL A 111 -14.70 4.07 0.16
C VAL A 111 -14.91 2.67 0.71
N ARG A 112 -15.05 1.66 -0.15
CA ARG A 112 -15.19 0.25 0.27
C ARG A 112 -14.02 -0.20 1.14
N ALA A 113 -12.78 0.03 0.68
CA ALA A 113 -11.58 -0.34 1.42
C ALA A 113 -11.49 0.35 2.78
N ALA A 114 -11.89 1.62 2.86
CA ALA A 114 -11.91 2.36 4.12
C ALA A 114 -12.95 1.81 5.10
N ARG A 115 -14.16 1.47 4.64
CA ARG A 115 -15.19 0.85 5.47
C ARG A 115 -14.73 -0.51 5.99
N GLU A 116 -14.29 -1.38 5.10
CA GLU A 116 -13.79 -2.71 5.45
C GLU A 116 -12.64 -2.65 6.48
N ALA A 117 -11.72 -1.70 6.31
CA ALA A 117 -10.63 -1.51 7.26
C ALA A 117 -11.09 -1.02 8.64
N LEU A 118 -12.19 -0.26 8.71
CA LEU A 118 -12.79 0.17 9.98
C LEU A 118 -13.57 -0.98 10.63
N ASP A 119 -14.41 -1.66 9.86
CA ASP A 119 -15.24 -2.77 10.33
C ASP A 119 -14.40 -3.92 10.90
N ARG A 120 -13.22 -4.17 10.31
CA ARG A 120 -12.23 -5.15 10.80
C ARG A 120 -11.26 -4.63 11.84
N GLY A 121 -11.38 -3.36 12.27
CA GLY A 121 -10.49 -2.75 13.26
C GLY A 121 -9.03 -2.61 12.80
N LEU A 122 -8.76 -2.62 11.49
CA LEU A 122 -7.42 -2.45 10.91
C LEU A 122 -6.94 -0.98 11.01
N THR A 123 -7.87 -0.03 11.16
CA THR A 123 -7.59 1.39 11.35
C THR A 123 -8.68 2.06 12.19
N THR A 124 -8.52 3.35 12.48
CA THR A 124 -9.55 4.20 13.11
C THR A 124 -9.89 5.40 12.23
N PRO A 125 -11.05 6.06 12.44
CA PRO A 125 -11.40 7.30 11.75
C PRO A 125 -10.33 8.38 11.89
N GLU A 126 -9.74 8.53 13.06
CA GLU A 126 -8.71 9.53 13.35
C GLU A 126 -7.45 9.26 12.51
N ARG A 127 -7.03 7.99 12.40
CA ARG A 127 -5.88 7.58 11.59
C ARG A 127 -6.12 7.80 10.11
N LEU A 128 -7.33 7.54 9.62
CA LEU A 128 -7.72 7.81 8.23
C LEU A 128 -7.65 9.31 7.92
N ARG A 129 -8.25 10.16 8.77
CA ARG A 129 -8.18 11.62 8.62
C ARG A 129 -6.74 12.13 8.66
N ALA A 130 -5.95 11.64 9.62
CA ALA A 130 -4.54 12.01 9.75
C ALA A 130 -3.75 11.64 8.48
N SER A 131 -3.98 10.45 7.92
CA SER A 131 -3.32 9.98 6.70
C SER A 131 -3.73 10.76 5.46
N ALA A 132 -4.98 11.26 5.41
CA ALA A 132 -5.51 12.05 4.30
C ALA A 132 -5.00 13.50 4.29
N ARG A 133 -4.74 14.05 5.48
CA ARG A 133 -4.46 15.48 5.67
C ARG A 133 -3.29 15.97 4.81
N GLY A 134 -3.55 17.04 4.07
CA GLY A 134 -2.55 17.70 3.22
C GLY A 134 -2.19 16.91 1.96
N ARG A 135 -2.98 15.91 1.55
CA ARG A 135 -2.83 15.21 0.25
C ARG A 135 -3.74 15.77 -0.85
N GLY A 136 -4.41 16.87 -0.55
CA GLY A 136 -5.29 17.57 -1.46
C GLY A 136 -6.77 17.26 -1.22
N ARG A 137 -7.62 18.20 -1.65
CA ARG A 137 -9.06 18.21 -1.36
C ARG A 137 -9.80 16.96 -1.81
N ARG A 138 -9.35 16.33 -2.91
CA ARG A 138 -9.98 15.09 -3.42
C ARG A 138 -9.79 13.93 -2.43
N VAL A 139 -8.58 13.73 -1.93
CA VAL A 139 -8.27 12.64 -1.00
C VAL A 139 -9.03 12.83 0.31
N GLU A 140 -8.98 14.04 0.87
CA GLU A 140 -9.69 14.38 2.11
C GLU A 140 -11.19 14.16 1.96
N ARG A 141 -11.80 14.59 0.85
CA ARG A 141 -13.24 14.36 0.60
C ARG A 141 -13.61 12.89 0.50
N LEU A 142 -12.82 12.07 -0.18
CA LEU A 142 -13.10 10.63 -0.31
C LEU A 142 -13.05 9.92 1.04
N ILE A 143 -12.11 10.31 1.90
CA ILE A 143 -12.00 9.75 3.24
C ILE A 143 -13.18 10.20 4.11
N GLU A 144 -13.58 11.47 4.07
CA GLU A 144 -14.77 11.91 4.82
C GLU A 144 -16.07 11.25 4.31
N ASP A 145 -16.22 11.04 3.00
CA ASP A 145 -17.35 10.29 2.43
C ASP A 145 -17.36 8.82 2.90
N ALA A 146 -16.18 8.19 3.03
CA ALA A 146 -16.10 6.86 3.60
C ALA A 146 -16.54 6.84 5.07
N LEU A 147 -16.13 7.84 5.85
CA LEU A 147 -16.44 7.93 7.29
C LEU A 147 -17.92 8.23 7.56
N SER A 148 -18.57 9.07 6.74
CA SER A 148 -19.99 9.37 6.88
C SER A 148 -20.88 8.14 6.66
N ARG A 149 -20.46 7.22 5.78
CA ARG A 149 -21.17 5.98 5.44
C ARG A 149 -20.97 4.83 6.44
N VAL A 150 -20.07 4.97 7.42
CA VAL A 150 -19.92 4.01 8.54
C VAL A 150 -20.76 4.42 9.74
N ALA A 151 -21.07 5.71 9.88
CA ALA A 151 -21.89 6.22 10.98
C ALA A 151 -23.41 5.98 10.80
N THR A 152 -23.82 5.32 9.70
CA THR A 152 -25.21 4.94 9.38
C THR A 152 -25.36 3.44 9.46
#